data_AF-A0A246F7L8-F1
#
_entry.id   AF-A0A246F7L8-F1
#
_cell.length_a   1.000
_cell.length_b   1.000
_cell.length_c   1.000
_cell.angle_alpha   90.00
_cell.angle_beta   90.00
_cell.angle_gamma   90.00
#
_symmetry.space_group_name_H-M   'P 1'
#
loop_
_entity.id
_entity.type
_entity.pdbx_description
1 polymer ?
#
loop_
_entity_poly.entity_id
_entity_poly.type
_entity_poly.pdbx_seq_one_letter_code
_entity_poly.pdbx_strand_id
1 'polypeptide(L)'
;MGMKAHQGFTLVELAIVLAISAMIAIATVPNYMARLNQTRADTTIQDTQAILDAARTYRGEKGTWPGNATCSNAIAALGATSPPMLVGVSTTNRYNYPVTTSCTQYTFSVDQNTVMDWDGVVVNGLPGSQIVNSGTYQIRTTVGAPGTEAALDNKLSRLATGNTELNRMRTNLLMGGNTIDEVNAVNAQTLNATGAVNTQTLHASGGVYGQLVNTSGGVTAGGNVTTYGYLDMNGYAAEGNWCAKAGLVTTTSSGADLTCQGNRWVRSVIWSPTIVSTGGSCADVQKGSLAFDSQGNLYVCKK
;
A
#
# COMPACT_ATOMS: atom_id res chain seq x y z
N MET A 1 72.55 -40.46 50.51
CA MET A 1 71.67 -39.32 50.20
C MET A 1 72.32 -38.47 49.12
N GLY A 2 71.96 -38.70 47.85
CA GLY A 2 72.46 -37.90 46.72
C GLY A 2 71.42 -36.86 46.34
N MET A 3 71.66 -35.59 46.66
CA MET A 3 70.86 -34.45 46.20
C MET A 3 70.97 -34.34 44.68
N LYS A 4 69.88 -34.59 43.96
CA LYS A 4 69.78 -34.29 42.53
C LYS A 4 69.81 -32.77 42.38
N ALA A 5 70.85 -32.25 41.73
CA ALA A 5 70.95 -30.84 41.37
C ALA A 5 69.89 -30.50 40.32
N HIS A 6 69.05 -29.53 40.64
CA HIS A 6 68.11 -28.94 39.69
C HIS A 6 68.89 -28.20 38.61
N GLN A 7 68.81 -28.66 37.36
CA GLN A 7 69.31 -27.91 36.21
C GLN A 7 68.38 -26.72 35.96
N GLY A 8 68.90 -25.50 36.13
CA GLY A 8 68.16 -24.26 35.91
C GLY A 8 68.00 -23.95 34.42
N PHE A 9 66.81 -23.50 34.04
CA PHE A 9 66.47 -23.02 32.70
C PHE A 9 67.32 -21.82 32.28
N THR A 10 67.75 -21.78 31.01
CA THR A 10 68.50 -20.64 30.46
C THR A 10 67.54 -19.48 30.11
N LEU A 11 67.99 -18.23 30.27
CA LEU A 11 67.20 -17.04 29.91
C LEU A 11 66.77 -17.02 28.44
N VAL A 12 67.60 -17.59 27.55
CA VAL A 12 67.33 -17.66 26.11
C VAL A 12 66.19 -18.63 25.80
N GLU A 13 66.15 -19.79 26.47
CA GLU A 13 65.08 -20.78 26.30
C GLU A 13 63.73 -20.21 26.73
N LEU A 14 63.69 -19.49 27.85
CA LEU A 14 62.48 -18.80 28.29
C LEU A 14 62.07 -17.67 27.33
N ALA A 15 63.03 -16.91 26.78
CA ALA A 15 62.75 -15.85 25.81
C ALA A 15 62.17 -16.39 24.49
N ILE A 16 62.70 -17.51 23.98
CA ILE A 16 62.19 -18.15 22.76
C ILE A 16 60.80 -18.73 22.99
N VAL A 17 60.59 -19.41 24.12
CA VAL A 17 59.28 -20.00 24.47
C VAL A 17 58.22 -18.89 24.59
N LEU A 18 58.53 -17.78 25.25
CA LEU A 18 57.62 -16.64 25.36
C LEU A 18 57.34 -16.02 23.98
N ALA A 19 58.35 -15.87 23.13
CA ALA A 19 58.19 -15.34 21.77
C ALA A 19 57.27 -16.23 20.90
N ILE A 20 57.46 -17.55 20.92
CA ILE A 20 56.61 -18.50 20.18
C ILE A 20 55.19 -18.51 20.76
N SER A 21 55.04 -18.52 22.09
CA SER A 21 53.73 -18.51 22.74
C SER A 21 52.93 -17.25 22.42
N ALA A 22 53.59 -16.08 22.34
CA ALA A 22 52.97 -14.83 21.96
C ALA A 22 52.47 -14.85 20.50
N MET A 23 53.27 -15.41 19.59
CA MET A 23 52.88 -15.55 18.17
C MET A 23 51.65 -16.47 18.00
N ILE A 24 51.62 -17.60 18.69
CA ILE A 24 50.49 -18.53 18.63
C ILE A 24 49.23 -17.91 19.25
N ALA A 25 49.36 -17.21 20.37
CA ALA A 25 48.24 -16.55 21.03
C ALA A 25 47.54 -15.54 20.10
N ILE A 26 48.30 -14.69 19.41
CA ILE A 26 47.75 -13.69 18.49
C ILE A 26 46.96 -14.34 17.34
N ALA A 27 47.48 -15.43 16.76
CA ALA A 27 46.85 -16.09 15.63
C ALA A 27 45.57 -16.89 15.99
N THR A 28 45.45 -17.36 17.24
CA THR A 28 44.37 -18.27 17.67
C THR A 28 43.16 -17.58 18.28
N VAL A 29 43.33 -16.37 18.84
CA VAL A 29 42.26 -15.58 19.48
C VAL A 29 41.00 -15.38 18.59
N PRO A 30 41.08 -14.96 17.31
CA PRO A 30 39.86 -14.69 16.53
C PRO A 30 39.00 -15.94 16.31
N ASN A 31 39.62 -17.07 16.02
CA ASN A 31 38.91 -18.35 15.80
C ASN A 31 38.31 -18.90 17.11
N TYR A 32 39.00 -18.70 18.23
CA TYR A 32 38.49 -19.11 19.54
C TYR A 32 37.26 -18.30 19.96
N MET A 33 37.27 -16.99 19.72
CA MET A 33 36.12 -16.11 20.03
C MET A 33 34.88 -16.46 19.19
N ALA A 34 35.06 -16.78 17.90
CA ALA A 34 33.96 -17.22 17.06
C ALA A 34 33.33 -18.55 17.55
N ARG A 35 34.15 -19.53 17.94
CA ARG A 35 33.66 -20.80 18.51
C ARG A 35 32.93 -20.59 19.84
N LEU A 36 33.48 -19.75 20.71
CA LEU A 36 32.81 -19.41 21.96
C LEU A 36 31.44 -18.80 21.68
N ASN A 37 31.36 -17.79 20.83
CA ASN A 37 30.10 -17.12 20.53
C ASN A 37 29.08 -18.03 19.81
N GLN A 38 29.54 -19.02 19.02
CA GLN A 38 28.66 -20.06 18.48
C GLN A 38 28.03 -20.88 19.59
N THR A 39 28.83 -21.38 20.55
CA THR A 39 28.29 -22.11 21.70
C THR A 39 27.34 -21.23 22.51
N ARG A 40 27.63 -19.93 22.63
CA ARG A 40 26.70 -18.98 23.28
C ARG A 40 25.38 -18.86 22.53
N ALA A 41 25.43 -18.79 21.20
CA ALA A 41 24.25 -18.72 20.36
C ALA A 41 23.41 -20.00 20.52
N ASP A 42 24.04 -21.17 20.41
CA ASP A 42 23.37 -22.47 20.50
C ASP A 42 22.70 -22.67 21.87
N THR A 43 23.37 -22.33 22.98
CA THR A 43 22.77 -22.38 24.32
C THR A 43 21.63 -21.37 24.46
N THR A 44 21.79 -20.16 23.92
CA THR A 44 20.73 -19.13 23.96
C THR A 44 19.49 -19.58 23.17
N ILE A 45 19.67 -20.26 22.04
CA ILE A 45 18.59 -20.86 21.25
C ILE A 45 17.85 -21.92 22.09
N GLN A 46 18.59 -22.84 22.71
CA GLN A 46 18.00 -23.90 23.54
C GLN A 46 17.24 -23.34 24.75
N ASP A 47 17.84 -22.40 25.49
CA ASP A 47 17.21 -21.75 26.64
C ASP A 47 15.91 -21.03 26.24
N THR A 48 15.95 -20.33 25.09
CA THR A 48 14.77 -19.61 24.58
C THR A 48 13.67 -20.59 24.16
N GLN A 49 14.00 -21.69 23.48
CA GLN A 49 13.04 -22.74 23.15
C GLN A 49 12.40 -23.35 24.41
N ALA A 50 13.20 -23.62 25.45
CA ALA A 50 12.70 -24.14 26.72
C ALA A 50 11.69 -23.18 27.38
N ILE A 51 11.97 -21.88 27.39
CA ILE A 51 11.03 -20.86 27.90
C ILE A 51 9.72 -20.89 27.11
N LEU A 52 9.80 -20.92 25.78
CA LEU A 52 8.63 -20.86 24.89
C LEU A 52 7.76 -22.12 25.00
N ASP A 53 8.37 -23.30 25.08
CA ASP A 53 7.64 -24.57 25.21
C ASP A 53 7.01 -24.72 26.59
N ALA A 54 7.69 -24.26 27.64
CA ALA A 54 7.10 -24.15 28.98
C ALA A 54 5.91 -23.18 28.98
N ALA A 55 6.02 -22.02 28.34
CA ALA A 55 4.92 -21.05 28.22
C ALA A 55 3.73 -21.59 27.44
N ARG A 56 3.96 -22.33 26.34
CA ARG A 56 2.91 -23.00 25.55
C ARG A 56 2.19 -24.07 26.35
N THR A 57 2.93 -24.90 27.06
CA THR A 57 2.37 -25.93 27.93
C THR A 57 1.55 -25.27 29.05
N TYR A 58 2.06 -24.21 29.68
CA TYR A 58 1.35 -23.49 30.75
C TYR A 58 0.02 -22.94 30.25
N ARG A 59 0.02 -22.34 29.05
CA ARG A 59 -1.22 -21.84 28.44
C ARG A 59 -2.17 -22.96 28.03
N GLY A 60 -1.64 -24.10 27.58
CA GLY A 60 -2.44 -25.29 27.28
C GLY A 60 -3.21 -25.79 28.50
N GLU A 61 -2.60 -25.72 29.70
CA GLU A 61 -3.23 -26.18 30.94
C GLU A 61 -4.10 -25.12 31.64
N LYS A 62 -3.67 -23.84 31.64
CA LYS A 62 -4.29 -22.77 32.43
C LYS A 62 -5.14 -21.79 31.60
N GLY A 63 -5.09 -21.89 30.27
CA GLY A 63 -5.80 -20.99 29.35
C GLY A 63 -5.25 -19.55 29.29
N THR A 64 -4.25 -19.21 30.11
CA THR A 64 -3.61 -17.89 30.18
C THR A 64 -2.09 -18.04 30.07
N TRP A 65 -1.40 -16.97 29.65
CA TRP A 65 0.07 -16.96 29.64
C TRP A 65 0.64 -16.87 31.06
N PRO A 66 1.85 -17.40 31.31
CA PRO A 66 2.47 -17.40 32.64
C PRO A 66 2.84 -15.99 33.10
N GLY A 67 2.63 -15.72 34.39
CA GLY A 67 3.01 -14.48 35.06
C GLY A 67 1.85 -13.53 35.32
N ASN A 68 2.14 -12.24 35.38
CA ASN A 68 1.18 -11.15 35.52
C ASN A 68 0.54 -10.81 34.17
N ALA A 69 -0.32 -9.78 34.15
CA ALA A 69 -1.06 -9.36 32.95
C ALA A 69 -0.17 -9.02 31.73
N THR A 70 1.10 -8.66 31.96
CA THR A 70 2.07 -8.34 30.90
C THR A 70 3.15 -9.40 30.75
N CYS A 71 3.06 -10.51 31.48
CA CYS A 71 4.03 -11.61 31.54
C CYS A 71 5.47 -11.18 31.87
N SER A 72 5.69 -10.09 32.62
CA SER A 72 7.04 -9.60 32.92
C SER A 72 7.80 -10.49 33.93
N ASN A 73 7.08 -11.33 34.67
CA ASN A 73 7.59 -12.30 35.63
C ASN A 73 7.36 -13.77 35.18
N ALA A 74 7.16 -14.00 33.88
CA ALA A 74 6.80 -15.31 33.34
C ALA A 74 7.82 -16.41 33.68
N ILE A 75 9.12 -16.12 33.56
CA ILE A 75 10.19 -17.09 33.86
C ILE A 75 10.09 -17.58 35.30
N ALA A 76 9.86 -16.67 36.26
CA ALA A 76 9.67 -17.02 37.66
C ALA A 76 8.37 -17.81 37.89
N ALA A 77 7.28 -17.42 37.22
CA ALA A 77 6.00 -18.12 37.32
C ALA A 77 6.08 -19.57 36.78
N LEU A 78 6.82 -19.80 35.71
CA LEU A 78 7.05 -21.12 35.12
C LEU A 78 7.93 -22.02 36.01
N GLY A 79 8.89 -21.45 36.72
CA GLY A 79 9.71 -22.19 37.69
C GLY A 79 8.97 -22.52 38.99
N ALA A 80 7.89 -21.80 39.31
CA ALA A 80 7.11 -21.96 40.53
C ALA A 80 5.95 -22.98 40.41
N THR A 81 5.73 -23.59 39.24
CA THR A 81 4.71 -24.63 39.06
C THR A 81 5.11 -25.93 39.76
N SER A 82 4.14 -26.83 39.99
CA SER A 82 4.38 -28.16 40.58
C SER A 82 3.79 -29.25 39.67
N PRO A 83 4.62 -29.99 38.92
CA PRO A 83 6.09 -29.88 38.80
C PRO A 83 6.54 -28.59 38.07
N PRO A 84 7.80 -28.15 38.28
CA PRO A 84 8.32 -26.95 37.62
C PRO A 84 8.38 -27.18 36.09
N MET A 85 7.74 -26.29 35.34
CA MET A 85 7.66 -26.38 33.88
C MET A 85 8.91 -25.83 33.19
N LEU A 86 9.69 -25.01 33.91
CA LEU A 86 10.95 -24.46 33.46
C LEU A 86 12.00 -24.67 34.56
N VAL A 87 13.12 -25.31 34.20
CA VAL A 87 14.24 -25.58 35.12
C VAL A 87 15.55 -25.30 34.39
N GLY A 88 16.53 -24.74 35.08
CA GLY A 88 17.90 -24.58 34.57
C GLY A 88 18.12 -23.40 33.63
N VAL A 89 17.10 -22.58 33.37
CA VAL A 89 17.23 -21.37 32.53
C VAL A 89 17.43 -20.12 33.40
N SER A 90 18.43 -19.31 33.06
CA SER A 90 18.73 -18.05 33.74
C SER A 90 17.89 -16.88 33.17
N THR A 91 17.70 -15.83 33.98
CA THR A 91 17.15 -14.54 33.54
C THR A 91 18.17 -13.67 32.80
N THR A 92 19.39 -14.17 32.62
CA THR A 92 20.44 -13.55 31.80
C THR A 92 20.94 -14.56 30.77
N ASN A 93 21.01 -14.15 29.51
CA ASN A 93 21.51 -15.03 28.45
C ASN A 93 23.04 -15.19 28.51
N ARG A 94 23.58 -16.02 27.62
CA ARG A 94 25.01 -16.34 27.62
C ARG A 94 25.92 -15.16 27.24
N TYR A 95 25.34 -14.09 26.69
CA TYR A 95 25.99 -12.81 26.37
C TYR A 95 25.90 -11.80 27.52
N ASN A 96 25.37 -12.19 28.69
CA ASN A 96 25.17 -11.35 29.87
C ASN A 96 24.16 -10.21 29.66
N TYR A 97 23.20 -10.40 28.76
CA TYR A 97 22.06 -9.51 28.60
C TYR A 97 20.82 -10.08 29.30
N PRO A 98 19.93 -9.23 29.81
CA PRO A 98 18.70 -9.69 30.44
C PRO A 98 17.79 -10.38 29.42
N VAL A 99 17.15 -11.46 29.86
CA VAL A 99 16.05 -12.12 29.14
C VAL A 99 14.75 -11.60 29.75
N THR A 100 13.99 -10.88 28.94
CA THR A 100 12.71 -10.30 29.36
C THR A 100 11.57 -10.95 28.61
N THR A 101 10.41 -11.00 29.24
CA THR A 101 9.21 -11.64 28.68
C THR A 101 8.06 -10.66 28.62
N SER A 102 7.25 -10.78 27.57
CA SER A 102 6.06 -9.95 27.38
C SER A 102 4.95 -10.77 26.73
N CYS A 103 3.69 -10.38 26.93
CA CYS A 103 2.57 -11.07 26.31
C CYS A 103 1.39 -10.15 26.00
N THR A 104 0.56 -10.63 25.08
CA THR A 104 -0.80 -10.16 24.85
C THR A 104 -1.78 -11.29 25.20
N GLN A 105 -3.07 -11.10 24.95
CA GLN A 105 -4.06 -12.18 25.07
C GLN A 105 -3.71 -13.42 24.20
N TYR A 106 -3.01 -13.22 23.08
CA TYR A 106 -2.82 -14.25 22.06
C TYR A 106 -1.35 -14.64 21.83
N THR A 107 -0.40 -13.82 22.29
CA THR A 107 1.02 -14.01 22.00
C THR A 107 1.86 -13.93 23.26
N PHE A 108 2.96 -14.68 23.26
CA PHE A 108 4.01 -14.61 24.27
C PHE A 108 5.33 -14.37 23.55
N SER A 109 6.12 -13.42 24.06
CA SER A 109 7.37 -13.00 23.45
C SER A 109 8.51 -13.03 24.46
N VAL A 110 9.67 -13.44 24.00
CA VAL A 110 10.94 -13.38 24.72
C VAL A 110 11.84 -12.38 24.01
N ASP A 111 12.32 -11.39 24.75
CA ASP A 111 13.18 -10.32 24.29
C ASP A 111 14.54 -10.39 24.96
N GLN A 112 15.60 -10.34 24.17
CA GLN A 112 16.98 -10.34 24.66
C GLN A 112 17.93 -9.69 23.64
N ASN A 113 19.09 -9.24 24.10
CA ASN A 113 20.12 -8.70 23.22
C ASN A 113 21.20 -9.75 22.96
N THR A 114 21.84 -9.66 21.80
CA THR A 114 23.04 -10.44 21.48
C THR A 114 24.23 -9.50 21.32
N VAL A 115 25.31 -10.01 20.73
CA VAL A 115 26.47 -9.21 20.31
C VAL A 115 26.45 -9.03 18.80
N MET A 116 27.20 -8.04 18.32
CA MET A 116 27.42 -7.76 16.89
C MET A 116 27.66 -9.04 16.09
N ASP A 117 27.00 -9.16 14.94
CA ASP A 117 27.05 -10.29 13.99
C ASP A 117 26.44 -11.62 14.46
N TRP A 118 25.95 -11.71 15.71
CA TRP A 118 25.38 -12.94 16.27
C TRP A 118 23.86 -12.91 16.43
N ASP A 119 23.20 -11.76 16.27
CA ASP A 119 21.73 -11.65 16.23
C ASP A 119 21.12 -12.48 15.09
N GLY A 120 21.69 -12.42 13.89
CA GLY A 120 21.23 -13.21 12.74
C GLY A 120 21.33 -14.71 12.96
N VAL A 121 22.39 -15.18 13.62
CA VAL A 121 22.58 -16.61 13.94
C VAL A 121 21.49 -17.09 14.89
N VAL A 122 21.24 -16.34 15.97
CA VAL A 122 20.23 -16.71 16.97
C VAL A 122 18.82 -16.64 16.38
N VAL A 123 18.51 -15.61 15.58
CA VAL A 123 17.21 -15.48 14.90
C VAL A 123 16.97 -16.63 13.92
N ASN A 124 17.98 -17.04 13.17
CA ASN A 124 17.85 -18.17 12.23
C ASN A 124 17.66 -19.52 12.94
N GLY A 125 18.17 -19.65 14.17
CA GLY A 125 18.00 -20.85 14.99
C GLY A 125 16.67 -20.95 15.74
N LEU A 126 15.89 -19.86 15.80
CA LEU A 126 14.66 -19.78 16.58
C LEU A 126 13.43 -19.47 15.71
N PRO A 127 12.47 -20.40 15.57
CA PRO A 127 11.22 -20.16 14.85
C PRO A 127 10.44 -18.98 15.44
N GLY A 128 9.91 -18.10 14.58
CA GLY A 128 9.13 -16.94 15.02
C GLY A 128 9.96 -15.80 15.62
N SER A 129 11.26 -15.76 15.31
CA SER A 129 12.17 -14.71 15.77
C SER A 129 12.39 -13.62 14.74
N GLN A 130 12.65 -12.40 15.23
CA GLN A 130 13.01 -11.25 14.42
C GLN A 130 13.99 -10.34 15.16
N ILE A 131 14.77 -9.57 14.41
CA ILE A 131 15.62 -8.50 14.94
C ILE A 131 14.73 -7.25 15.10
N VAL A 132 14.53 -6.80 16.34
CA VAL A 132 13.67 -5.64 16.66
C VAL A 132 14.45 -4.34 16.63
N ASN A 133 15.73 -4.37 16.99
CA ASN A 133 16.61 -3.21 16.94
C ASN A 133 18.03 -3.66 16.56
N SER A 134 18.48 -3.31 15.36
CA SER A 134 19.81 -3.65 14.86
C SER A 134 20.93 -2.84 15.52
N GLY A 135 20.63 -1.66 16.08
CA GLY A 135 21.62 -0.84 16.79
C GLY A 135 22.00 -1.40 18.16
N THR A 136 21.10 -2.17 18.78
CA THR A 136 21.34 -2.84 20.07
C THR A 136 21.37 -4.36 19.94
N TYR A 137 21.30 -4.91 18.72
CA TYR A 137 21.23 -6.35 18.44
C TYR A 137 20.11 -7.05 19.25
N GLN A 138 18.97 -6.38 19.39
CA GLN A 138 17.84 -6.89 20.15
C GLN A 138 17.02 -7.83 19.28
N ILE A 139 16.81 -9.04 19.77
CA ILE A 139 15.99 -10.07 19.14
C ILE A 139 14.71 -10.28 19.94
N ARG A 140 13.62 -10.56 19.23
CA ARG A 140 12.34 -10.97 19.79
C ARG A 140 11.92 -12.29 19.19
N THR A 141 11.62 -13.27 20.02
CA THR A 141 10.99 -14.52 19.61
C THR A 141 9.57 -14.56 20.11
N THR A 142 8.61 -14.69 19.19
CA THR A 142 7.18 -14.65 19.52
C THR A 142 6.50 -15.96 19.16
N VAL A 143 5.70 -16.48 20.09
CA VAL A 143 4.85 -17.65 19.88
C VAL A 143 3.38 -17.28 20.07
N GLY A 144 2.54 -17.85 19.20
CA GLY A 144 1.09 -17.78 19.35
C GLY A 144 0.55 -18.83 20.32
N ALA A 145 -0.75 -18.77 20.58
CA ALA A 145 -1.49 -19.81 21.28
C ALA A 145 -1.24 -21.20 20.65
N PRO A 146 -1.15 -22.28 21.44
CA PRO A 146 -1.13 -23.63 20.90
C PRO A 146 -2.28 -23.87 19.90
N GLY A 147 -1.98 -24.44 18.74
CA GLY A 147 -2.96 -24.65 17.66
C GLY A 147 -3.16 -23.47 16.70
N THR A 148 -2.42 -22.36 16.88
CA THR A 148 -2.38 -21.24 15.91
C THR A 148 -1.02 -21.17 15.22
N GLU A 149 -0.98 -20.66 13.98
CA GLU A 149 0.30 -20.36 13.31
C GLU A 149 1.13 -19.38 14.16
N ALA A 150 2.47 -19.48 14.07
CA ALA A 150 3.35 -18.55 14.79
C ALA A 150 3.01 -17.11 14.39
N ALA A 151 2.56 -16.33 15.36
CA ALA A 151 2.12 -14.95 15.19
C ALA A 151 3.31 -14.05 14.83
N LEU A 152 3.62 -13.98 13.54
CA LEU A 152 4.47 -12.95 12.98
C LEU A 152 3.55 -11.77 12.65
N ASP A 153 3.64 -10.69 13.44
CA ASP A 153 2.91 -9.41 13.22
C ASP A 153 3.15 -8.80 11.82
N ASN A 154 4.10 -9.34 11.05
CA ASN A 154 4.49 -8.89 9.73
C ASN A 154 3.83 -9.66 8.57
N LYS A 155 2.83 -10.53 8.82
CA LYS A 155 2.13 -11.28 7.76
C LYS A 155 0.64 -10.98 7.73
N LEU A 156 0.12 -10.71 6.53
CA LEU A 156 -1.31 -10.68 6.27
C LEU A 156 -1.88 -12.10 6.42
N SER A 157 -3.02 -12.22 7.10
CA SER A 157 -3.67 -13.52 7.29
C SER A 157 -4.27 -14.05 5.99
N ARG A 158 -3.90 -15.27 5.61
CA ARG A 158 -4.50 -15.98 4.47
C ARG A 158 -5.84 -16.63 4.80
N LEU A 159 -6.19 -16.70 6.09
CA LEU A 159 -7.39 -17.36 6.57
C LEU A 159 -8.52 -16.35 6.76
N ALA A 160 -9.66 -16.61 6.12
CA ALA A 160 -10.87 -15.81 6.24
C ALA A 160 -11.58 -16.08 7.57
N THR A 161 -11.04 -15.53 8.66
CA THR A 161 -11.60 -15.70 10.02
C THR A 161 -12.63 -14.62 10.38
N GLY A 162 -12.93 -13.68 9.46
CA GLY A 162 -13.87 -12.57 9.68
C GLY A 162 -13.34 -11.43 10.56
N ASN A 163 -12.21 -11.62 11.25
CA ASN A 163 -11.56 -10.54 11.99
C ASN A 163 -10.77 -9.62 11.04
N THR A 164 -11.30 -8.41 10.82
CA THR A 164 -10.70 -7.43 9.89
C THR A 164 -9.32 -6.93 10.32
N GLU A 165 -8.97 -6.99 11.62
CA GLU A 165 -7.66 -6.54 12.09
C GLU A 165 -6.51 -7.39 11.54
N LEU A 166 -6.75 -8.66 11.21
CA LEU A 166 -5.73 -9.57 10.68
C LEU A 166 -5.27 -9.23 9.26
N ASN A 167 -6.03 -8.39 8.56
CA ASN A 167 -5.76 -7.96 7.19
C ASN A 167 -5.68 -6.43 7.08
N ARG A 168 -5.56 -5.72 8.21
CA ARG A 168 -5.49 -4.26 8.22
C ARG A 168 -4.04 -3.80 8.07
N MET A 169 -3.77 -3.06 7.00
CA MET A 169 -2.54 -2.28 6.88
C MET A 169 -2.66 -1.02 7.74
N ARG A 170 -1.72 -0.80 8.66
CA ARG A 170 -1.67 0.42 9.50
C ARG A 170 -0.90 1.57 8.85
N THR A 171 -0.17 1.27 7.79
CA THR A 171 0.69 2.20 7.03
C THR A 171 0.41 2.05 5.54
N ASN A 172 1.12 2.84 4.72
CA ASN A 172 0.98 2.81 3.27
C ASN A 172 1.43 1.47 2.68
N LEU A 173 0.65 0.96 1.71
CA LEU A 173 1.07 -0.13 0.84
C LEU A 173 1.94 0.43 -0.29
N LEU A 174 3.25 0.17 -0.23
CA LEU A 174 4.18 0.53 -1.30
C LEU A 174 4.42 -0.69 -2.19
N MET A 175 4.23 -0.54 -3.49
CA MET A 175 4.32 -1.65 -4.44
C MET A 175 5.49 -1.58 -5.42
N GLY A 176 6.31 -0.52 -5.40
CA GLY A 176 7.50 -0.43 -6.26
C GLY A 176 7.26 -0.59 -7.77
N GLY A 177 6.06 -0.25 -8.27
CA GLY A 177 5.69 -0.38 -9.68
C GLY A 177 5.04 -1.70 -10.10
N ASN A 178 4.67 -2.56 -9.14
CA ASN A 178 3.96 -3.81 -9.43
C ASN A 178 2.45 -3.62 -9.72
N THR A 179 1.78 -4.68 -10.18
CA THR A 179 0.33 -4.72 -10.44
C THR A 179 -0.48 -5.25 -9.25
N ILE A 180 -1.75 -4.85 -9.15
CA ILE A 180 -2.75 -5.52 -8.30
C ILE A 180 -3.80 -6.11 -9.24
N ASP A 181 -3.88 -7.43 -9.29
CA ASP A 181 -4.82 -8.16 -10.13
C ASP A 181 -5.96 -8.77 -9.29
N GLU A 182 -7.07 -9.12 -9.95
CA GLU A 182 -8.21 -9.83 -9.34
C GLU A 182 -8.92 -9.10 -8.17
N VAL A 183 -8.87 -7.77 -8.15
CA VAL A 183 -9.61 -6.97 -7.16
C VAL A 183 -11.10 -6.90 -7.52
N ASN A 184 -11.96 -7.45 -6.67
CA ASN A 184 -13.42 -7.36 -6.87
C ASN A 184 -13.94 -5.92 -6.74
N ALA A 185 -13.43 -5.15 -5.77
CA ALA A 185 -13.83 -3.75 -5.56
C ALA A 185 -12.75 -2.94 -4.82
N VAL A 186 -12.66 -1.64 -5.13
CA VAL A 186 -11.83 -0.65 -4.40
C VAL A 186 -12.74 0.44 -3.85
N ASN A 187 -13.02 0.40 -2.55
CA ASN A 187 -13.80 1.42 -1.86
C ASN A 187 -12.87 2.40 -1.15
N ALA A 188 -12.56 3.52 -1.80
CA ALA A 188 -11.63 4.52 -1.30
C ALA A 188 -12.33 5.87 -1.01
N GLN A 189 -11.89 6.56 0.04
CA GLN A 189 -12.30 7.95 0.29
C GLN A 189 -11.81 8.88 -0.83
N THR A 190 -10.66 8.57 -1.43
CA THR A 190 -10.07 9.31 -2.54
C THR A 190 -9.22 8.36 -3.39
N LEU A 191 -9.34 8.47 -4.72
CA LEU A 191 -8.52 7.74 -5.68
C LEU A 191 -7.79 8.76 -6.57
N ASN A 192 -6.46 8.81 -6.44
CA ASN A 192 -5.60 9.68 -7.25
C ASN A 192 -4.87 8.83 -8.30
N ALA A 193 -5.38 8.83 -9.54
CA ALA A 193 -4.74 8.15 -10.66
C ALA A 193 -3.98 9.17 -11.51
N THR A 194 -2.66 8.99 -11.65
CA THR A 194 -1.81 9.85 -12.50
C THR A 194 -1.78 9.43 -13.96
N GLY A 195 -2.13 8.16 -14.24
CA GLY A 195 -2.25 7.61 -15.58
C GLY A 195 -3.69 7.51 -16.05
N ALA A 196 -3.91 6.70 -17.10
CA ALA A 196 -5.24 6.45 -17.64
C ALA A 196 -6.11 5.62 -16.68
N VAL A 197 -7.40 5.93 -16.64
CA VAL A 197 -8.44 5.12 -15.98
C VAL A 197 -9.28 4.48 -17.08
N ASN A 198 -9.09 3.19 -17.32
CA ASN A 198 -9.85 2.44 -18.32
C ASN A 198 -11.02 1.70 -17.66
N THR A 199 -12.24 2.19 -17.87
CA THR A 199 -13.45 1.66 -17.24
C THR A 199 -14.57 1.53 -18.27
N GLN A 200 -15.37 0.47 -18.17
CA GLN A 200 -16.57 0.32 -19.01
C GLN A 200 -17.61 1.42 -18.75
N THR A 201 -17.74 1.86 -17.49
CA THR A 201 -18.65 2.92 -17.08
C THR A 201 -17.98 3.80 -16.02
N LEU A 202 -18.14 5.11 -16.16
CA LEU A 202 -17.79 6.10 -15.15
C LEU A 202 -19.08 6.75 -14.65
N HIS A 203 -19.38 6.58 -13.36
CA HIS A 203 -20.51 7.25 -12.71
C HIS A 203 -19.99 8.27 -11.70
N ALA A 204 -20.02 9.55 -12.07
CA ALA A 204 -19.62 10.66 -11.20
C ALA A 204 -20.89 11.34 -10.64
N SER A 205 -21.06 11.33 -9.32
CA SER A 205 -22.17 12.05 -8.65
C SER A 205 -21.94 13.57 -8.58
N GLY A 206 -20.69 14.00 -8.74
CA GLY A 206 -20.28 15.41 -8.82
C GLY A 206 -19.96 15.84 -10.25
N GLY A 207 -18.94 16.68 -10.40
CA GLY A 207 -18.48 17.15 -11.71
C GLY A 207 -17.41 16.25 -12.34
N VAL A 208 -17.31 16.29 -13.67
CA VAL A 208 -16.18 15.77 -14.44
C VAL A 208 -15.40 16.96 -14.97
N TYR A 209 -14.17 17.13 -14.50
CA TYR A 209 -13.27 18.21 -14.92
C TYR A 209 -12.15 17.61 -15.75
N GLY A 210 -11.99 18.09 -16.98
CA GLY A 210 -10.92 17.66 -17.87
C GLY A 210 -10.55 18.77 -18.85
N GLN A 211 -9.31 18.74 -19.33
CA GLN A 211 -8.85 19.64 -20.39
C GLN A 211 -9.58 19.38 -21.72
N LEU A 212 -9.96 18.12 -21.96
CA LEU A 212 -10.73 17.67 -23.11
C LEU A 212 -11.66 16.53 -22.69
N VAL A 213 -12.91 16.59 -23.14
CA VAL A 213 -13.89 15.51 -22.98
C VAL A 213 -14.32 15.06 -24.37
N ASN A 214 -13.87 13.88 -24.79
CA ASN A 214 -14.22 13.29 -26.08
C ASN A 214 -15.21 12.13 -25.89
N THR A 215 -16.39 12.24 -26.50
CA THR A 215 -17.44 11.23 -26.44
C THR A 215 -17.72 10.70 -27.84
N SER A 216 -17.54 9.40 -28.06
CA SER A 216 -17.84 8.75 -29.35
C SER A 216 -19.34 8.58 -29.62
N GLY A 217 -20.15 8.61 -28.55
CA GLY A 217 -21.61 8.58 -28.60
C GLY A 217 -22.25 9.96 -28.38
N GLY A 218 -23.56 9.96 -28.10
CA GLY A 218 -24.30 11.18 -27.77
C GLY A 218 -24.01 11.69 -26.36
N VAL A 219 -24.22 12.99 -26.16
CA VAL A 219 -24.22 13.65 -24.85
C VAL A 219 -25.66 14.06 -24.52
N THR A 220 -26.18 13.56 -23.39
CA THR A 220 -27.49 13.95 -22.87
C THR A 220 -27.29 14.79 -21.61
N ALA A 221 -27.78 16.03 -21.63
CA ALA A 221 -27.77 16.92 -20.47
C ALA A 221 -29.18 17.07 -19.91
N GLY A 222 -29.36 16.83 -18.61
CA GLY A 222 -30.63 17.08 -17.90
C GLY A 222 -30.87 18.57 -17.60
N GLY A 223 -29.86 19.42 -17.80
CA GLY A 223 -29.91 20.86 -17.61
C GLY A 223 -29.27 21.61 -18.78
N ASN A 224 -28.89 22.87 -18.55
CA ASN A 224 -28.32 23.72 -19.59
C ASN A 224 -26.89 23.28 -19.96
N VAL A 225 -26.56 23.36 -21.25
CA VAL A 225 -25.18 23.27 -21.75
C VAL A 225 -24.64 24.70 -21.86
N THR A 226 -23.56 25.00 -21.13
CA THR A 226 -22.90 26.32 -21.15
C THR A 226 -21.48 26.17 -21.65
N THR A 227 -21.11 26.96 -22.66
CA THR A 227 -19.75 27.03 -23.19
C THR A 227 -19.23 28.46 -23.06
N TYR A 228 -17.97 28.62 -22.67
CA TYR A 228 -17.30 29.93 -22.70
C TYR A 228 -16.84 30.32 -24.11
N GLY A 229 -16.59 29.32 -24.97
CA GLY A 229 -16.36 29.51 -26.40
C GLY A 229 -17.60 29.20 -27.23
N TYR A 230 -17.38 28.74 -28.45
CA TYR A 230 -18.43 28.39 -29.39
C TYR A 230 -18.86 26.93 -29.27
N LEU A 231 -20.13 26.68 -29.59
CA LEU A 231 -20.63 25.33 -29.89
C LEU A 231 -20.45 25.07 -31.39
N ASP A 232 -19.51 24.20 -31.74
CA ASP A 232 -19.27 23.80 -33.13
C ASP A 232 -20.12 22.59 -33.52
N MET A 233 -20.82 22.70 -34.66
CA MET A 233 -21.71 21.66 -35.18
C MET A 233 -21.17 21.17 -36.54
N ASN A 234 -20.29 20.17 -36.49
CA ASN A 234 -19.68 19.59 -37.69
C ASN A 234 -20.67 18.80 -38.57
N GLY A 235 -21.77 18.33 -37.99
CA GLY A 235 -22.86 17.72 -38.75
C GLY A 235 -23.72 18.79 -39.40
N TYR A 236 -23.94 18.69 -40.72
CA TYR A 236 -24.78 19.60 -41.49
C TYR A 236 -26.00 18.91 -42.10
N ALA A 237 -27.05 19.68 -42.38
CA ALA A 237 -28.24 19.23 -43.08
C ALA A 237 -28.57 20.10 -44.31
N ALA A 238 -29.39 19.56 -45.21
CA ALA A 238 -29.93 20.30 -46.34
C ALA A 238 -31.39 20.70 -46.08
N GLU A 239 -31.73 21.92 -46.47
CA GLU A 239 -33.08 22.47 -46.36
C GLU A 239 -34.11 21.60 -47.12
N GLY A 240 -35.29 21.39 -46.51
CA GLY A 240 -36.35 20.56 -47.06
C GLY A 240 -36.14 19.04 -46.90
N ASN A 241 -34.96 18.58 -46.47
CA ASN A 241 -34.76 17.16 -46.18
C ASN A 241 -35.51 16.74 -44.91
N TRP A 242 -35.80 15.44 -44.81
CA TRP A 242 -36.44 14.86 -43.64
C TRP A 242 -35.54 14.97 -42.41
N CYS A 243 -36.14 15.25 -41.25
CA CYS A 243 -35.47 15.28 -39.95
C CYS A 243 -36.23 14.44 -38.92
N ALA A 244 -35.46 13.76 -38.06
CA ALA A 244 -35.98 12.69 -37.22
C ALA A 244 -36.81 13.18 -36.02
N LYS A 245 -36.53 14.37 -35.49
CA LYS A 245 -37.16 14.89 -34.28
C LYS A 245 -37.30 16.40 -34.35
N ALA A 246 -38.51 16.90 -34.10
CA ALA A 246 -38.78 18.34 -34.04
C ALA A 246 -37.93 19.04 -32.97
N GLY A 247 -37.47 20.26 -33.26
CA GLY A 247 -36.67 21.07 -32.36
C GLY A 247 -35.16 20.80 -32.41
N LEU A 248 -34.69 19.86 -33.23
CA LEU A 248 -33.25 19.74 -33.51
C LEU A 248 -32.74 21.00 -34.23
N VAL A 249 -31.50 21.37 -33.92
CA VAL A 249 -30.78 22.49 -34.54
C VAL A 249 -29.54 21.92 -35.24
N THR A 250 -29.16 22.52 -36.36
CA THR A 250 -27.95 22.19 -37.13
C THR A 250 -27.64 23.35 -38.09
N THR A 251 -26.61 23.22 -38.91
CA THR A 251 -26.24 24.19 -39.94
C THR A 251 -26.30 23.57 -41.34
N THR A 252 -26.31 24.40 -42.37
CA THR A 252 -25.96 23.97 -43.74
C THR A 252 -24.44 23.84 -43.89
N SER A 253 -23.98 23.23 -44.98
CA SER A 253 -22.54 23.20 -45.34
C SER A 253 -21.91 24.60 -45.54
N SER A 254 -22.73 25.64 -45.65
CA SER A 254 -22.32 27.04 -45.73
C SER A 254 -22.47 27.80 -44.40
N GLY A 255 -22.84 27.12 -43.31
CA GLY A 255 -22.99 27.69 -41.98
C GLY A 255 -24.32 28.42 -41.71
N ALA A 256 -25.36 28.22 -42.51
CA ALA A 256 -26.68 28.82 -42.23
C ALA A 256 -27.48 27.97 -41.23
N ASP A 257 -28.11 28.60 -40.24
CA ASP A 257 -28.86 27.91 -39.19
C ASP A 257 -30.13 27.23 -39.72
N LEU A 258 -30.35 25.99 -39.29
CA LEU A 258 -31.53 25.19 -39.58
C LEU A 258 -32.16 24.67 -38.29
N THR A 259 -33.50 24.62 -38.28
CA THR A 259 -34.27 23.95 -37.23
C THR A 259 -35.18 22.89 -37.83
N CYS A 260 -35.37 21.78 -37.13
CA CYS A 260 -36.29 20.72 -37.58
C CYS A 260 -37.73 21.07 -37.17
N GLN A 261 -38.60 21.31 -38.14
CA GLN A 261 -40.03 21.61 -37.92
C GLN A 261 -40.88 20.81 -38.90
N GLY A 262 -41.98 20.21 -38.42
CA GLY A 262 -42.84 19.37 -39.27
C GLY A 262 -42.10 18.23 -39.99
N ASN A 263 -41.10 17.64 -39.33
CA ASN A 263 -40.20 16.61 -39.89
C ASN A 263 -39.39 17.05 -41.11
N ARG A 264 -39.19 18.37 -41.30
CA ARG A 264 -38.35 18.94 -42.35
C ARG A 264 -37.34 19.91 -41.76
N TRP A 265 -36.13 19.91 -42.32
CA TRP A 265 -35.14 20.95 -42.03
C TRP A 265 -35.57 22.26 -42.67
N VAL A 266 -35.86 23.26 -41.86
CA VAL A 266 -36.27 24.58 -42.31
C VAL A 266 -35.27 25.63 -41.84
N ARG A 267 -35.05 26.63 -42.67
CA ARG A 267 -34.19 27.76 -42.31
C ARG A 267 -34.92 28.71 -41.37
N SER A 268 -34.19 29.30 -40.44
CA SER A 268 -34.70 30.41 -39.65
C SER A 268 -35.01 31.60 -40.56
N VAL A 269 -36.21 32.15 -40.46
CA VAL A 269 -36.59 33.35 -41.21
C VAL A 269 -35.90 34.55 -40.58
N ILE A 270 -35.10 35.25 -41.37
CA ILE A 270 -34.44 36.50 -40.95
C ILE A 270 -35.33 37.67 -41.37
N TRP A 271 -35.56 38.60 -40.45
CA TRP A 271 -36.23 39.87 -40.74
C TRP A 271 -35.22 40.88 -41.24
N SER A 272 -35.45 41.45 -42.43
CA SER A 272 -34.66 42.57 -42.94
C SER A 272 -35.09 43.86 -42.24
N PRO A 273 -34.17 44.61 -41.60
CA PRO A 273 -34.51 45.88 -40.94
C PRO A 273 -34.72 47.04 -41.93
N THR A 274 -34.44 46.83 -43.22
CA THR A 274 -34.57 47.87 -44.26
C THR A 274 -35.97 47.90 -44.87
N ILE A 275 -36.48 49.12 -45.08
CA ILE A 275 -37.71 49.35 -45.83
C ILE A 275 -37.44 49.04 -47.31
N VAL A 276 -38.23 48.15 -47.89
CA VAL A 276 -38.15 47.76 -49.30
C VAL A 276 -39.32 48.31 -50.10
N SER A 277 -39.15 48.42 -51.42
CA SER A 277 -40.23 48.74 -52.36
C SER A 277 -40.41 47.60 -53.35
N THR A 278 -41.59 47.50 -53.97
CA THR A 278 -41.86 46.51 -55.02
C THR A 278 -40.79 46.55 -56.12
N GLY A 279 -40.10 45.44 -56.34
CA GLY A 279 -39.02 45.31 -57.34
C GLY A 279 -37.64 45.83 -56.90
N GLY A 280 -37.51 46.35 -55.68
CA GLY A 280 -36.23 46.75 -55.09
C GLY A 280 -35.40 45.56 -54.63
N SER A 281 -34.07 45.74 -54.54
CA SER A 281 -33.21 44.75 -53.91
C SER A 281 -33.49 44.71 -52.41
N CYS A 282 -33.79 43.54 -51.86
CA CYS A 282 -33.44 43.31 -50.47
C CYS A 282 -31.91 43.43 -50.38
N ALA A 283 -31.38 44.09 -49.35
CA ALA A 283 -29.93 44.26 -49.16
C ALA A 283 -29.21 42.89 -49.02
N ASP A 284 -27.98 42.82 -48.48
CA ASP A 284 -27.20 41.57 -48.30
C ASP A 284 -27.82 40.52 -47.34
N VAL A 285 -29.15 40.50 -47.19
CA VAL A 285 -29.92 39.49 -46.47
C VAL A 285 -30.13 38.24 -47.32
N GLN A 286 -30.17 37.09 -46.65
CA GLN A 286 -30.28 35.78 -47.31
C GLN A 286 -31.62 35.62 -48.03
N LYS A 287 -31.64 34.84 -49.12
CA LYS A 287 -32.86 34.46 -49.86
C LYS A 287 -33.89 33.85 -48.90
N GLY A 288 -35.16 34.28 -49.02
CA GLY A 288 -36.25 33.82 -48.16
C GLY A 288 -36.46 34.66 -46.89
N SER A 289 -35.65 35.70 -46.67
CA SER A 289 -35.89 36.69 -45.61
C SER A 289 -37.20 37.44 -45.84
N LEU A 290 -37.80 37.92 -44.76
CA LEU A 290 -39.00 38.74 -44.79
C LEU A 290 -38.62 40.22 -44.62
N ALA A 291 -39.25 41.10 -45.39
CA ALA A 291 -39.05 42.55 -45.34
C ALA A 291 -40.41 43.28 -45.40
N PHE A 292 -40.44 44.54 -44.99
CA PHE A 292 -41.64 45.38 -45.05
C PHE A 292 -41.40 46.64 -45.87
N ASP A 293 -42.45 47.18 -46.49
CA ASP A 293 -42.42 48.54 -47.03
C ASP A 293 -42.77 49.59 -45.96
N SER A 294 -42.77 50.87 -46.35
CA SER A 294 -43.10 51.99 -45.46
C SER A 294 -44.59 52.03 -45.05
N GLN A 295 -45.41 51.18 -45.66
CA GLN A 295 -46.85 51.05 -45.40
C GLN A 295 -47.16 49.80 -44.55
N GLY A 296 -46.16 48.97 -44.24
CA GLY A 296 -46.29 47.74 -43.47
C GLY A 296 -46.68 46.51 -44.29
N ASN A 297 -46.64 46.56 -45.62
CA ASN A 297 -46.90 45.39 -46.45
C ASN A 297 -45.70 44.42 -46.39
N LEU A 298 -45.98 43.12 -46.26
CA LEU A 298 -44.97 42.07 -46.19
C LEU A 298 -44.45 41.68 -47.57
N TYR A 299 -43.13 41.67 -47.72
CA TYR A 299 -42.41 41.20 -48.89
C TYR A 299 -41.50 40.02 -48.53
N VAL A 300 -41.38 39.07 -49.47
CA VAL A 300 -40.42 37.97 -49.37
C VAL A 300 -39.24 38.27 -50.29
N CYS A 301 -38.04 38.30 -49.72
CA CYS A 301 -36.81 38.50 -50.46
C CYS A 301 -36.50 37.28 -51.34
N LYS A 302 -36.90 37.38 -52.61
CA LYS A 302 -36.53 36.42 -53.66
C LYS A 302 -35.26 36.95 -54.29
N LYS A 303 -34.16 36.20 -54.17
CA LYS A 303 -32.95 36.47 -54.94
C LYS A 303 -33.26 36.45 -56.43
#